data_AF-Q1M839-F1
#
_entry.id   AF-Q1M839-F1
#
_cell.length_a   1.000
_cell.length_b   1.000
_cell.length_c   1.000
_cell.angle_alpha   90.00
_cell.angle_beta   90.00
_cell.angle_gamma   90.00
#
_symmetry.space_group_name_H-M   'P 1'
#
loop_
_entity.id
_entity.type
_entity.pdbx_description
1 polymer ?
#
loop_
_entity_poly.entity_id
_entity_poly.type
_entity_poly.pdbx_seq_one_letter_code
_entity_poly.pdbx_strand_id
1 'polypeptide(L)'
;MEVKANWVPADEVDSADYYVSEAPDGKKYALTAMHIIRKVLPDWTWATFEHQNNPGRCDYTGCRDAYGALVTDVDASDVRDRPYSACAKNDALKAMLSAAGLSPVWEHYCLKGSQTDFVSATGLPTHLGNSVTEAGFADTSSCITCHARAAVNAKGIMTTPAGFVDPPIPALCPNPSGSCSPNGAPDPNWFWTNPGKFDQAAVAMQTDFIWSIARFAIGD
;
A
#
# COMPACT_ATOMS: atom_id res chain seq x y z
N MET A 1 -1.75 -8.18 -11.46
CA MET A 1 -2.07 -6.87 -10.86
C MET A 1 -2.94 -7.17 -9.66
N GLU A 2 -2.59 -6.64 -8.49
CA GLU A 2 -3.38 -6.79 -7.27
C GLU A 2 -4.00 -5.43 -6.94
N VAL A 3 -5.25 -5.47 -6.49
CA VAL A 3 -5.94 -4.33 -5.90
C VAL A 3 -6.36 -4.72 -4.49
N LYS A 4 -5.94 -3.93 -3.50
CA LYS A 4 -6.41 -4.05 -2.13
C LYS A 4 -7.25 -2.83 -1.81
N ALA A 5 -8.41 -3.03 -1.19
CA ALA A 5 -9.37 -1.97 -0.93
C ALA A 5 -9.89 -2.06 0.49
N ASN A 6 -10.06 -0.90 1.12
CA ASN A 6 -10.64 -0.75 2.44
C ASN A 6 -11.98 -0.04 2.33
N TRP A 7 -12.95 -0.53 3.09
CA TRP A 7 -14.33 -0.11 3.00
C TRP A 7 -14.89 0.13 4.40
N VAL A 8 -15.84 1.05 4.50
CA VAL A 8 -16.64 1.30 5.71
C VAL A 8 -18.12 1.16 5.37
N PRO A 9 -19.02 0.88 6.32
CA PRO A 9 -20.45 0.96 6.10
C PRO A 9 -20.85 2.30 5.48
N ALA A 10 -21.69 2.29 4.45
CA ALA A 10 -22.01 3.50 3.70
C ALA A 10 -22.84 4.52 4.49
N ASP A 11 -23.48 4.12 5.58
CA ASP A 11 -24.23 4.96 6.50
C ASP A 11 -23.36 5.66 7.57
N GLU A 12 -22.07 5.31 7.67
CA GLU A 12 -21.09 5.98 8.53
C GLU A 12 -20.44 7.21 7.86
N VAL A 13 -20.68 7.42 6.57
CA VAL A 13 -20.10 8.52 5.78
C VAL A 13 -21.16 9.22 4.93
N ASP A 14 -20.84 10.42 4.44
CA ASP A 14 -21.63 11.05 3.38
C ASP A 14 -21.40 10.33 2.04
N SER A 15 -22.16 9.26 1.82
CA SER A 15 -21.96 8.32 0.71
C SER A 15 -22.11 8.93 -0.70
N ALA A 16 -22.60 10.17 -0.83
CA ALA A 16 -22.73 10.83 -2.13
C ALA A 16 -21.38 11.04 -2.84
N ASP A 17 -20.31 11.27 -2.06
CA ASP A 17 -18.96 11.52 -2.58
C ASP A 17 -18.11 10.24 -2.63
N TYR A 18 -18.66 9.09 -2.23
CA TYR A 18 -17.94 7.83 -2.14
C TYR A 18 -18.35 6.84 -3.22
N TYR A 19 -17.39 6.05 -3.71
CA TYR A 19 -17.73 4.86 -4.47
C TYR A 19 -18.38 3.84 -3.54
N VAL A 20 -19.66 3.52 -3.78
CA VAL A 20 -20.44 2.59 -2.97
C VAL A 20 -20.65 1.28 -3.72
N SER A 21 -20.38 0.17 -3.04
CA SER A 21 -20.72 -1.17 -3.51
C SER A 21 -21.75 -1.81 -2.57
N GLU A 22 -22.68 -2.56 -3.12
CA GLU A 22 -23.64 -3.37 -2.36
C GLU A 22 -23.17 -4.82 -2.29
N ALA A 23 -23.13 -5.38 -1.09
CA ALA A 23 -22.80 -6.78 -0.85
C ALA A 23 -24.04 -7.69 -1.07
N PRO A 24 -23.86 -9.02 -1.20
CA PRO A 24 -24.98 -9.95 -1.42
C PRO A 24 -26.05 -9.95 -0.31
N ASP A 25 -25.72 -9.47 0.89
CA ASP A 25 -26.65 -9.31 2.02
C ASP A 25 -27.42 -7.98 1.99
N GLY A 26 -27.28 -7.19 0.93
CA GLY A 26 -27.92 -5.89 0.74
C GLY A 26 -27.25 -4.74 1.50
N LYS A 27 -26.17 -5.01 2.25
CA LYS A 27 -25.42 -3.94 2.93
C LYS A 27 -24.56 -3.17 1.95
N LYS A 28 -24.47 -1.86 2.16
CA LYS A 28 -23.70 -0.95 1.33
C LYS A 28 -22.42 -0.55 2.02
N TYR A 29 -21.33 -0.52 1.25
CA TYR A 29 -20.01 -0.17 1.73
C TYR A 29 -19.40 0.91 0.85
N ALA A 30 -18.83 1.93 1.49
CA ALA A 30 -18.14 3.04 0.87
C ALA A 30 -16.63 2.79 0.86
N LEU A 31 -15.99 2.95 -0.30
CA LEU A 31 -14.54 2.78 -0.47
C LEU A 31 -13.79 3.93 0.21
N THR A 32 -12.86 3.64 1.12
CA THR A 32 -12.08 4.67 1.84
C THR A 32 -10.62 4.73 1.41
N ALA A 33 -10.04 3.61 1.00
CA ALA A 33 -8.65 3.54 0.57
C ALA A 33 -8.45 2.38 -0.40
N MET A 34 -7.46 2.51 -1.28
CA MET A 34 -7.04 1.41 -2.14
C MET A 34 -5.55 1.45 -2.45
N HIS A 35 -5.04 0.28 -2.79
CA HIS A 35 -3.71 0.07 -3.35
C HIS A 35 -3.84 -0.59 -4.69
N ILE A 36 -3.01 -0.14 -5.63
CA ILE A 36 -2.82 -0.82 -6.90
C ILE A 36 -1.35 -1.24 -6.96
N ILE A 37 -1.14 -2.54 -7.17
CA ILE A 37 0.19 -3.13 -7.19
C ILE A 37 0.37 -3.94 -8.47
N ARG A 38 1.51 -3.73 -9.11
CA ARG A 38 1.87 -4.46 -10.33
C ARG A 38 3.37 -4.73 -10.40
N LYS A 39 3.73 -5.98 -10.67
CA LYS A 39 5.10 -6.39 -10.96
C LYS A 39 5.34 -6.46 -12.46
N VAL A 40 5.36 -5.31 -13.12
CA VAL A 40 5.71 -5.24 -14.55
C VAL A 40 6.97 -4.44 -14.82
N LEU A 41 7.40 -3.64 -13.86
CA LEU A 41 8.80 -3.29 -13.76
C LEU A 41 9.51 -4.42 -12.99
N PRO A 42 10.85 -4.54 -13.13
CA PRO A 42 11.64 -5.48 -12.33
C PRO A 42 11.38 -5.32 -10.84
N ASP A 43 11.26 -4.07 -10.41
CA ASP A 43 10.75 -3.70 -9.10
C ASP A 43 9.23 -3.50 -9.14
N TRP A 44 8.60 -3.74 -8.00
CA TRP A 44 7.17 -3.56 -7.81
C TRP A 44 6.75 -2.11 -8.08
N THR A 45 5.72 -1.92 -8.90
CA THR A 45 5.00 -0.64 -8.96
C THR A 45 3.87 -0.66 -7.94
N TRP A 46 3.90 0.28 -7.02
CA TRP A 46 2.87 0.50 -6.01
C TRP A 46 2.30 1.92 -6.15
N ALA A 47 0.98 2.03 -6.07
CA ALA A 47 0.29 3.30 -5.91
C ALA A 47 -0.78 3.16 -4.83
N THR A 48 -0.91 4.16 -3.97
CA THR A 48 -1.94 4.14 -2.92
C THR A 48 -2.79 5.39 -2.96
N PHE A 49 -4.10 5.15 -2.82
CA PHE A 49 -5.13 6.16 -2.88
C PHE A 49 -5.94 6.16 -1.59
N GLU A 50 -6.36 7.35 -1.19
CA GLU A 50 -7.23 7.57 -0.04
C GLU A 50 -8.35 8.51 -0.43
N HIS A 51 -9.54 8.30 0.13
CA HIS A 51 -10.60 9.28 0.00
C HIS A 51 -10.14 10.62 0.62
N GLN A 52 -10.48 11.74 0.00
CA GLN A 52 -10.01 13.07 0.40
C GLN A 52 -10.39 13.45 1.84
N ASN A 53 -11.50 12.90 2.34
CA ASN A 53 -11.99 13.16 3.69
C ASN A 53 -11.34 12.26 4.77
N ASN A 54 -10.45 11.32 4.40
CA ASN A 54 -9.76 10.52 5.39
C ASN A 54 -8.91 11.44 6.31
N PRO A 55 -9.12 11.40 7.64
CA PRO A 55 -8.25 12.10 8.56
C PRO A 55 -6.84 11.52 8.49
N GLY A 56 -5.83 12.38 8.61
CA GLY A 56 -4.45 11.93 8.68
C GLY A 56 -3.85 11.42 7.35
N ARG A 57 -4.55 11.56 6.22
CA ARG A 57 -4.11 10.98 4.92
C ARG A 57 -2.70 11.39 4.49
N CYS A 58 -2.18 12.55 4.90
CA CYS A 58 -0.82 13.02 4.58
C CYS A 58 0.10 13.15 5.80
N ASP A 59 -0.25 12.56 6.95
CA ASP A 59 0.45 12.81 8.22
C ASP A 59 1.95 12.48 8.16
N TYR A 60 2.33 11.26 7.81
CA TYR A 60 3.69 10.78 8.06
C TYR A 60 4.69 11.15 6.97
N THR A 61 4.43 10.74 5.73
CA THR A 61 5.35 10.93 4.59
C THR A 61 4.95 12.11 3.70
N GLY A 62 3.90 12.85 4.08
CA GLY A 62 3.19 13.76 3.19
C GLY A 62 2.37 13.01 2.13
N CYS A 63 1.88 13.77 1.16
CA CYS A 63 1.31 13.24 -0.08
C CYS A 63 2.06 13.85 -1.28
N ARG A 64 2.39 13.02 -2.27
CA ARG A 64 3.03 13.47 -3.51
C ARG A 64 2.30 12.91 -4.73
N ASP A 65 1.66 13.80 -5.48
CA ASP A 65 0.93 13.51 -6.71
C ASP A 65 1.28 14.55 -7.78
N ALA A 66 2.43 14.35 -8.43
CA ALA A 66 2.86 15.17 -9.57
C ALA A 66 2.09 14.85 -10.87
N TYR A 67 1.23 13.84 -10.86
CA TYR A 67 0.53 13.37 -12.05
C TYR A 67 -0.84 14.02 -12.20
N GLY A 68 -1.65 13.96 -11.14
CA GLY A 68 -3.07 14.23 -11.18
C GLY A 68 -3.56 15.39 -10.33
N ALA A 69 -2.81 15.79 -9.31
CA ALA A 69 -3.22 16.85 -8.39
C ALA A 69 -2.76 18.24 -8.86
N LEU A 70 -3.55 19.27 -8.52
CA LEU A 70 -3.14 20.68 -8.67
C LEU A 70 -2.07 21.08 -7.65
N VAL A 71 -2.17 20.55 -6.43
CA VAL A 71 -1.14 20.67 -5.40
C VAL A 71 -0.38 19.36 -5.38
N THR A 72 0.83 19.37 -5.96
CA THR A 72 1.61 18.16 -6.18
C THR A 72 2.23 17.61 -4.90
N ASP A 73 2.55 18.48 -3.95
CA ASP A 73 3.23 18.11 -2.71
C ASP A 73 2.45 18.70 -1.53
N VAL A 74 2.03 17.83 -0.62
CA VAL A 74 1.41 18.20 0.65
C VAL A 74 2.33 17.70 1.75
N ASP A 75 2.88 18.64 2.50
CA ASP A 75 3.82 18.33 3.59
C ASP A 75 3.15 17.50 4.70
N ALA A 76 3.97 16.69 5.35
CA ALA A 76 3.64 16.03 6.59
C ALA A 76 3.23 17.03 7.68
N SER A 77 2.35 16.61 8.58
CA SER A 77 1.87 17.43 9.68
C SER A 77 2.28 16.82 11.02
N ASP A 78 2.80 17.65 11.93
CA ASP A 78 3.06 17.24 13.31
C ASP A 78 1.77 17.02 14.10
N VAL A 79 0.68 17.69 13.71
CA VAL A 79 -0.67 17.45 14.24
C VAL A 79 -1.32 16.35 13.42
N ARG A 80 -1.51 15.18 14.05
CA ARG A 80 -2.07 13.97 13.44
C ARG A 80 -3.59 14.01 13.35
N ASP A 81 -4.14 13.14 12.50
CA ASP A 81 -5.57 12.84 12.36
C ASP A 81 -6.43 14.06 11.99
N ARG A 82 -5.83 15.09 11.39
CA ARG A 82 -6.55 16.27 10.91
C ARG A 82 -7.07 16.06 9.47
N PRO A 83 -8.14 16.77 9.07
CA PRO A 83 -8.50 16.87 7.67
C PRO A 83 -7.43 17.65 6.89
N TYR A 84 -7.27 17.31 5.62
CA TYR A 84 -6.41 18.01 4.66
C TYR A 84 -7.27 18.60 3.55
N SER A 85 -6.79 19.66 2.88
CA SER A 85 -7.50 20.28 1.75
C SER A 85 -7.88 19.26 0.68
N ALA A 86 -8.97 19.45 -0.05
CA ALA A 86 -9.34 18.56 -1.14
C ALA A 86 -8.16 18.41 -2.15
N CYS A 87 -7.96 17.20 -2.66
CA CYS A 87 -6.95 16.92 -3.68
C CYS A 87 -7.51 17.21 -5.07
N ALA A 88 -7.74 18.49 -5.36
CA ALA A 88 -8.30 18.94 -6.62
C ALA A 88 -7.47 18.41 -7.80
N LYS A 89 -8.15 17.79 -8.77
CA LYS A 89 -7.52 17.18 -9.93
C LYS A 89 -7.24 18.20 -11.03
N ASN A 90 -6.12 18.05 -11.72
CA ASN A 90 -5.81 18.83 -12.91
C ASN A 90 -6.70 18.42 -14.11
N ASP A 91 -6.77 19.27 -15.12
CA ASP A 91 -7.67 19.06 -16.27
C ASP A 91 -7.30 17.82 -17.09
N ALA A 92 -6.01 17.48 -17.16
CA ALA A 92 -5.53 16.29 -17.87
C ALA A 92 -6.06 15.00 -17.24
N LEU A 93 -5.97 14.88 -15.91
CA LEU A 93 -6.51 13.72 -15.20
C LEU A 93 -8.05 13.68 -15.30
N LYS A 94 -8.73 14.81 -15.16
CA LYS A 94 -10.20 14.86 -15.34
C LYS A 94 -10.62 14.39 -16.73
N ALA A 95 -9.92 14.84 -17.78
CA ALA A 95 -10.15 14.40 -19.14
C ALA A 95 -9.92 12.89 -19.30
N MET A 96 -8.88 12.33 -18.66
CA MET A 96 -8.63 10.88 -18.68
C MET A 96 -9.73 10.08 -17.97
N LEU A 97 -10.16 10.51 -16.78
CA LEU A 97 -11.25 9.86 -16.05
C LEU A 97 -12.54 9.89 -16.87
N SER A 98 -12.86 11.04 -17.47
CA SER A 98 -14.02 11.22 -18.34
C SER A 98 -13.95 10.34 -19.60
N ALA A 99 -12.81 10.31 -20.29
CA ALA A 99 -12.60 9.47 -21.47
C ALA A 99 -12.70 7.97 -21.17
N ALA A 100 -12.36 7.57 -19.93
CA ALA A 100 -12.53 6.20 -19.45
C ALA A 100 -13.97 5.89 -18.99
N GLY A 101 -14.89 6.87 -19.02
CA GLY A 101 -16.27 6.69 -18.56
C GLY A 101 -16.39 6.52 -17.04
N LEU A 102 -15.40 7.00 -16.28
CA LEU A 102 -15.41 6.88 -14.83
C LEU A 102 -16.34 7.92 -14.20
N SER A 103 -17.06 7.51 -13.17
CA SER A 103 -17.95 8.39 -12.39
C SER A 103 -17.15 9.55 -11.76
N PRO A 104 -17.73 10.77 -11.64
CA PRO A 104 -17.10 11.90 -10.96
C PRO A 104 -16.66 11.59 -9.52
N VAL A 105 -17.24 10.57 -8.90
CA VAL A 105 -16.87 10.09 -7.57
C VAL A 105 -15.36 9.81 -7.41
N TRP A 106 -14.69 9.41 -8.49
CA TRP A 106 -13.26 9.13 -8.49
C TRP A 106 -12.40 10.39 -8.30
N GLU A 107 -12.95 11.58 -8.50
CA GLU A 107 -12.25 12.84 -8.21
C GLU A 107 -12.01 13.04 -6.71
N HIS A 108 -12.79 12.38 -5.84
CA HIS A 108 -12.62 12.44 -4.38
C HIS A 108 -11.53 11.49 -3.85
N TYR A 109 -10.94 10.64 -4.70
CA TYR A 109 -9.84 9.77 -4.29
C TYR A 109 -8.50 10.41 -4.65
N CYS A 110 -7.68 10.65 -3.64
CA CYS A 110 -6.37 11.27 -3.76
C CYS A 110 -5.30 10.20 -3.94
N LEU A 111 -4.44 10.34 -4.94
CA LEU A 111 -3.17 9.62 -4.93
C LEU A 111 -2.34 10.18 -3.77
N LYS A 112 -1.99 9.33 -2.80
CA LYS A 112 -1.04 9.71 -1.75
C LYS A 112 0.39 9.70 -2.30
N GLY A 113 0.68 8.74 -3.19
CA GLY A 113 1.95 8.63 -3.88
C GLY A 113 2.09 7.30 -4.60
N SER A 114 3.21 7.17 -5.29
CA SER A 114 3.65 5.92 -5.91
C SER A 114 5.08 5.57 -5.48
N GLN A 115 5.39 4.29 -5.49
CA GLN A 115 6.69 3.75 -5.10
C GLN A 115 7.08 2.66 -6.10
N THR A 116 8.30 2.78 -6.62
CA THR A 116 8.95 1.80 -7.51
C THR A 116 10.22 1.25 -6.89
N ASP A 117 10.89 2.03 -6.04
CA ASP A 117 12.18 1.71 -5.47
C ASP A 117 12.06 1.48 -3.97
N PHE A 118 12.79 0.48 -3.46
CA PHE A 118 12.84 0.17 -2.02
C PHE A 118 13.61 1.20 -1.20
N VAL A 119 14.54 1.90 -1.85
CA VAL A 119 15.45 2.87 -1.23
C VAL A 119 15.63 4.10 -2.13
N SER A 120 16.00 5.23 -1.54
CA SER A 120 16.35 6.44 -2.25
C SER A 120 17.71 6.29 -2.96
N ALA A 121 18.07 7.30 -3.76
CA ALA A 121 19.41 7.38 -4.38
C ALA A 121 20.58 7.39 -3.37
N THR A 122 20.30 7.71 -2.09
CA THR A 122 21.30 7.68 -1.01
C THR A 122 21.22 6.40 -0.17
N GLY A 123 20.39 5.43 -0.53
CA GLY A 123 20.22 4.16 0.17
C GLY A 123 19.28 4.23 1.40
N LEU A 124 18.55 5.33 1.61
CA LEU A 124 17.57 5.41 2.69
C LEU A 124 16.29 4.67 2.30
N PRO A 125 15.70 3.82 3.17
CA PRO A 125 14.40 3.21 2.90
C PRO A 125 13.34 4.24 2.51
N THR A 126 12.58 3.94 1.45
CA THR A 126 11.44 4.76 1.04
C THR A 126 10.17 4.26 1.71
N HIS A 127 9.35 5.18 2.21
CA HIS A 127 8.10 4.87 2.90
C HIS A 127 6.91 5.46 2.15
N LEU A 128 5.83 4.68 2.06
CA LEU A 128 4.56 5.10 1.46
C LEU A 128 3.40 4.30 2.07
N GLY A 129 3.09 4.58 3.34
CA GLY A 129 1.96 4.00 4.05
C GLY A 129 0.65 4.76 3.84
N ASN A 130 -0.45 4.02 3.83
CA ASN A 130 -1.82 4.52 3.82
C ASN A 130 -2.37 4.61 5.25
N SER A 131 -3.03 5.72 5.57
CA SER A 131 -3.52 6.00 6.91
C SER A 131 -4.58 5.00 7.38
N VAL A 132 -5.30 4.38 6.45
CA VAL A 132 -6.35 3.40 6.72
C VAL A 132 -5.77 1.98 6.72
N THR A 133 -5.14 1.57 5.62
CA THR A 133 -4.67 0.18 5.46
C THR A 133 -3.54 -0.16 6.41
N GLU A 134 -2.65 0.79 6.66
CA GLU A 134 -1.48 0.62 7.54
C GLU A 134 -1.64 1.43 8.85
N ALA A 135 -2.89 1.70 9.26
CA ALA A 135 -3.17 2.38 10.53
C ALA A 135 -2.35 1.77 11.68
N GLY A 136 -1.63 2.62 12.43
CA GLY A 136 -0.75 2.21 13.53
C GLY A 136 0.71 1.92 13.15
N PHE A 137 1.05 1.89 11.86
CA PHE A 137 2.45 1.75 11.41
C PHE A 137 2.78 2.45 10.07
N ALA A 138 1.90 3.31 9.57
CA ALA A 138 2.01 3.96 8.27
C ALA A 138 3.30 4.79 8.07
N ASP A 139 3.93 5.24 9.15
CA ASP A 139 5.19 5.99 9.17
C ASP A 139 6.43 5.15 8.83
N THR A 140 6.34 3.84 9.04
CA THR A 140 7.40 2.85 8.73
C THR A 140 7.02 1.95 7.56
N SER A 141 5.88 2.21 6.92
CA SER A 141 5.32 1.35 5.88
C SER A 141 6.09 1.43 4.57
N SER A 142 6.62 0.28 4.15
CA SER A 142 7.09 0.06 2.78
C SER A 142 6.38 -1.16 2.20
N CYS A 143 5.30 -0.91 1.46
CA CYS A 143 4.42 -1.98 1.04
C CYS A 143 5.10 -2.90 0.04
N ILE A 144 5.90 -2.36 -0.88
CA ILE A 144 6.70 -3.20 -1.79
C ILE A 144 7.71 -4.06 -1.04
N THR A 145 8.30 -3.57 0.07
CA THR A 145 9.25 -4.36 0.88
C THR A 145 8.54 -5.51 1.58
N CYS A 146 7.40 -5.21 2.21
CA CYS A 146 6.59 -6.22 2.87
C CYS A 146 6.13 -7.30 1.86
N HIS A 147 5.64 -6.89 0.69
CA HIS A 147 5.20 -7.81 -0.36
C HIS A 147 6.36 -8.54 -1.05
N ALA A 148 7.58 -7.98 -1.08
CA ALA A 148 8.75 -8.68 -1.61
C ALA A 148 9.10 -9.95 -0.81
N ARG A 149 8.58 -10.10 0.41
CA ARG A 149 8.75 -11.29 1.24
C ARG A 149 7.80 -12.43 0.86
N ALA A 150 6.87 -12.22 -0.07
CA ALA A 150 6.00 -13.27 -0.57
C ALA A 150 6.83 -14.41 -1.19
N ALA A 151 6.73 -15.63 -0.68
CA ALA A 151 7.57 -16.72 -1.16
C ALA A 151 6.98 -18.12 -0.97
N VAL A 152 7.46 -19.03 -1.83
CA VAL A 152 7.21 -20.47 -1.76
C VAL A 152 8.53 -21.24 -1.73
N ASN A 153 8.52 -22.43 -1.14
CA ASN A 153 9.67 -23.33 -1.20
C ASN A 153 9.75 -24.06 -2.55
N ALA A 154 10.76 -24.92 -2.72
CA ALA A 154 10.99 -25.69 -3.95
C ALA A 154 9.81 -26.60 -4.37
N LYS A 155 8.83 -26.86 -3.49
CA LYS A 155 7.61 -27.62 -3.79
C LYS A 155 6.40 -26.74 -4.13
N GLY A 156 6.59 -25.42 -4.21
CA GLY A 156 5.50 -24.46 -4.40
C GLY A 156 4.62 -24.27 -3.17
N ILE A 157 5.07 -24.72 -2.00
CA ILE A 157 4.34 -24.58 -0.74
C ILE A 157 4.77 -23.27 -0.07
N MET A 158 3.80 -22.52 0.45
CA MET A 158 4.04 -21.30 1.23
C MET A 158 5.06 -21.58 2.35
N THR A 159 6.05 -20.71 2.50
CA THR A 159 7.12 -20.88 3.49
C THR A 159 6.64 -20.62 4.92
N THR A 160 5.60 -19.81 5.10
CA THR A 160 4.87 -19.60 6.36
C THR A 160 3.36 -19.63 6.13
N PRO A 161 2.50 -19.77 7.17
CA PRO A 161 1.04 -19.72 7.01
C PRO A 161 0.54 -18.43 6.33
N ALA A 162 1.25 -17.32 6.51
CA ALA A 162 0.93 -16.04 5.90
C ALA A 162 1.58 -15.84 4.50
N GLY A 163 2.27 -16.84 3.96
CA GLY A 163 2.86 -16.76 2.62
C GLY A 163 4.16 -15.96 2.52
N PHE A 164 4.80 -15.62 3.65
CA PHE A 164 6.09 -14.92 3.69
C PHE A 164 7.27 -15.88 3.84
N VAL A 165 8.47 -15.43 3.45
CA VAL A 165 9.76 -16.13 3.66
C VAL A 165 9.91 -16.65 5.10
N ASP A 166 10.48 -17.85 5.23
CA ASP A 166 10.81 -18.54 6.48
C ASP A 166 12.34 -18.61 6.66
N PRO A 167 12.87 -18.35 7.87
CA PRO A 167 12.18 -17.91 9.09
C PRO A 167 11.50 -16.54 8.93
N PRO A 168 10.43 -16.23 9.70
CA PRO A 168 9.86 -14.89 9.73
C PRO A 168 10.92 -13.88 10.17
N ILE A 169 11.13 -12.85 9.36
CA ILE A 169 12.10 -11.79 9.64
C ILE A 169 11.36 -10.61 10.25
N PRO A 170 11.63 -10.27 11.52
CA PRO A 170 10.98 -9.15 12.18
C PRO A 170 11.29 -7.85 11.45
N ALA A 171 10.31 -6.95 11.42
CA ALA A 171 10.57 -5.58 11.04
C ALA A 171 11.48 -4.91 12.09
N LEU A 172 12.45 -4.11 11.66
CA LEU A 172 13.31 -3.35 12.55
C LEU A 172 12.57 -2.07 12.97
N CYS A 173 11.82 -2.16 14.07
CA CYS A 173 11.02 -1.04 14.54
C CYS A 173 11.90 0.04 15.20
N PRO A 174 11.77 1.32 14.81
CA PRO A 174 12.42 2.43 15.52
C PRO A 174 12.00 2.49 16.99
N ASN A 175 10.76 2.09 17.29
CA ASN A 175 10.22 1.95 18.63
C ASN A 175 9.92 0.46 18.91
N PRO A 176 10.58 -0.19 19.89
CA PRO A 176 10.37 -1.61 20.19
C PRO A 176 8.97 -1.92 20.74
N SER A 177 8.19 -0.91 21.14
CA SER A 177 6.80 -1.07 21.61
C SER A 177 5.75 -0.77 20.54
N GLY A 178 6.16 -0.33 19.34
CA GLY A 178 5.26 0.03 18.24
C GLY A 178 5.14 -1.07 17.18
N SER A 179 4.04 -1.06 16.45
CA SER A 179 3.92 -1.83 15.20
C SER A 179 4.75 -1.15 14.12
N CYS A 180 5.47 -1.93 13.32
CA CYS A 180 6.19 -1.42 12.16
C CYS A 180 6.21 -2.45 11.02
N SER A 181 6.55 -2.01 9.81
CA SER A 181 6.71 -2.89 8.66
C SER A 181 8.19 -3.05 8.25
N PRO A 182 8.58 -4.19 7.66
CA PRO A 182 9.90 -4.31 7.03
C PRO A 182 10.05 -3.23 5.95
N ASN A 183 11.22 -2.59 5.91
CA ASN A 183 11.52 -1.52 4.97
C ASN A 183 12.95 -1.67 4.40
N GLY A 184 13.19 -1.05 3.24
CA GLY A 184 14.44 -1.16 2.51
C GLY A 184 14.47 -2.29 1.49
N ALA A 185 15.61 -2.47 0.84
CA ALA A 185 15.76 -3.48 -0.20
C ALA A 185 15.62 -4.92 0.36
N PRO A 186 15.08 -5.87 -0.42
CA PRO A 186 15.07 -7.28 -0.02
C PRO A 186 16.48 -7.80 0.27
N ASP A 187 16.66 -8.48 1.40
CA ASP A 187 17.93 -9.11 1.74
C ASP A 187 18.09 -10.43 0.95
N PRO A 188 19.18 -10.62 0.20
CA PRO A 188 19.42 -11.85 -0.54
C PRO A 188 19.38 -13.13 0.30
N ASN A 189 19.69 -13.06 1.60
CA ASN A 189 19.63 -14.20 2.51
C ASN A 189 18.21 -14.74 2.72
N TRP A 190 17.17 -13.99 2.31
CA TRP A 190 15.78 -14.45 2.35
C TRP A 190 15.50 -15.53 1.30
N PHE A 191 16.27 -15.56 0.21
CA PHE A 191 16.01 -16.42 -0.95
C PHE A 191 17.15 -17.40 -1.23
N TRP A 192 18.35 -17.15 -0.70
CA TRP A 192 19.55 -17.91 -1.02
C TRP A 192 20.35 -18.29 0.23
N THR A 193 20.94 -19.48 0.23
CA THR A 193 22.13 -19.75 1.05
C THR A 193 23.33 -19.07 0.41
N ASN A 194 24.25 -18.51 1.22
CA ASN A 194 25.52 -17.92 0.76
C ASN A 194 25.41 -17.02 -0.49
N PRO A 195 24.54 -15.99 -0.48
CA PRO A 195 24.24 -15.19 -1.68
C PRO A 195 25.51 -14.58 -2.30
N GLY A 196 25.64 -14.69 -3.61
CA GLY A 196 26.78 -14.19 -4.37
C GLY A 196 28.04 -15.06 -4.32
N LYS A 197 27.98 -16.25 -3.70
CA LYS A 197 29.07 -17.25 -3.70
C LYS A 197 28.80 -18.38 -4.70
N PHE A 198 29.84 -19.12 -5.07
CA PHE A 198 29.74 -20.25 -5.99
C PHE A 198 28.84 -21.38 -5.46
N ASP A 199 28.73 -21.52 -4.15
CA ASP A 199 27.93 -22.52 -3.45
C ASP A 199 26.54 -22.01 -3.04
N GLN A 200 26.07 -20.90 -3.63
CA GLN A 200 24.73 -20.40 -3.34
C GLN A 200 23.63 -21.37 -3.81
N ALA A 201 22.56 -21.52 -3.04
CA ALA A 201 21.42 -22.34 -3.38
C ALA A 201 20.10 -21.64 -3.01
N ALA A 202 19.07 -21.76 -3.85
CA ALA A 202 17.77 -21.16 -3.57
C ALA A 202 17.07 -21.91 -2.43
N VAL A 203 16.63 -21.18 -1.40
CA VAL A 203 15.82 -21.72 -0.29
C VAL A 203 14.35 -21.33 -0.41
N ALA A 204 14.07 -20.21 -1.08
CA ALA A 204 12.73 -19.72 -1.33
C ALA A 204 12.68 -19.02 -2.69
N MET A 205 11.55 -19.17 -3.38
CA MET A 205 11.25 -18.46 -4.61
C MET A 205 10.27 -17.35 -4.30
N GLN A 206 10.65 -16.10 -4.61
CA GLN A 206 9.76 -14.96 -4.48
C GLN A 206 8.54 -15.14 -5.39
N THR A 207 7.35 -14.95 -4.85
CA THR A 207 6.10 -14.88 -5.63
C THR A 207 5.66 -13.45 -5.84
N ASP A 208 4.79 -13.25 -6.81
CA ASP A 208 4.26 -11.92 -7.05
C ASP A 208 3.25 -11.57 -5.95
N PHE A 209 2.17 -12.32 -5.81
CA PHE A 209 1.11 -11.95 -4.88
C PHE A 209 1.09 -12.85 -3.65
N ILE A 210 0.66 -12.29 -2.52
CA ILE A 210 0.30 -13.04 -1.31
C ILE A 210 -1.20 -13.22 -1.35
N TRP A 211 -1.69 -14.44 -1.14
CA TRP A 211 -3.12 -14.74 -1.23
C TRP A 211 -3.98 -14.21 -0.06
N SER A 212 -3.42 -13.42 0.87
CA SER A 212 -4.17 -12.46 1.70
C SER A 212 -3.23 -11.63 2.60
N ILE A 213 -3.50 -10.32 2.74
CA ILE A 213 -3.30 -9.65 4.03
C ILE A 213 -4.71 -9.28 4.48
N ALA A 214 -5.37 -10.22 5.15
CA ALA A 214 -6.64 -9.94 5.78
C ALA A 214 -6.40 -9.09 7.04
N ARG A 215 -6.75 -7.80 7.02
CA ARG A 215 -7.25 -7.16 8.25
C ARG A 215 -8.71 -7.60 8.40
N PHE A 216 -9.00 -8.37 9.46
CA PHE A 216 -10.35 -8.82 9.86
C PHE A 216 -11.09 -9.84 8.96
N ALA A 217 -10.48 -10.45 7.93
CA ALA A 217 -11.17 -11.50 7.13
C ALA A 217 -11.13 -12.91 7.76
N ILE A 218 -10.55 -13.05 8.95
CA ILE A 218 -10.81 -14.18 9.84
C ILE A 218 -11.66 -13.58 10.96
N GLY A 219 -12.98 -13.67 10.78
CA GLY A 219 -13.91 -13.30 11.84
C GLY A 219 -13.69 -14.17 13.06
N ASP A 220 -14.11 -13.65 14.21
CA ASP A 220 -14.84 -14.50 15.15
C ASP A 220 -16.21 -14.84 14.55
#